data_AF-A0A0P6VWA3-F1
#
_entry.id   AF-A0A0P6VWA3-F1
#
_cell.length_a   1.000
_cell.length_b   1.000
_cell.length_c   1.000
_cell.angle_alpha   90.00
_cell.angle_beta   90.00
_cell.angle_gamma   90.00
#
_symmetry.space_group_name_H-M   'P 1'
#
loop_
_entity.id
_entity.type
_entity.pdbx_description
1 polymer ?
#
loop_
_entity_poly.entity_id
_entity_poly.type
_entity_poly.pdbx_seq_one_letter_code
_entity_poly.pdbx_strand_id
1 'polypeptide(L)'
;MAIVDSGRASSKIQTGTGPLGTPTGGAEAATGVLQTRLVQVMPKGQDPVPPPPKTKSGEGVPLSDRQVEQQPPVPKLVRAAAAAGVATKDELITTSGRPKDDRFFGLYKMSTGYKAVLGALEDYHGTVKNADTSGKTPRETVKSLMGQLDRIYDNADRYAAKAKHSHKGMVNEVQMQVEQDREVLAGLDKELADGGKIPAGMSFEKVLAFAREGISLNDMATVKDMTPLEARNHIEYQTIGKDIPEKTKTEYTEHGFRASEAVPLEQTGLGLFGGMKYRSLDIPITPETVTGTFSESTRTGKVEQLGSGACNTVYKTQFKLDGGKTFDGVFKPLAANDPNRSHRPEHGWVAKQTGVNQYNPQIALRNLATCSVANALKFDVVPHTEIGFTDIGKGETLGLVMARAQGKQAASTPREVFDNPEVRREIVKLQLLDHLVGQGDRHANNYFINVDKGTGKVTVTGIDNDQCFGKNLTDPNGIAQGYEDHNDGFRGTTLPPVIDSDMARAFETMTKEGLAVSMKGLRPSEISAAQDRLQAIKDHIGELRTKGRVIDPDKWGDKDVMKRFNSDNSYLGRDRHDAPRGTPSQVQQLDERQRMLQQNLALLFD
;
A
#
# COMPACT_ATOMS: atom_id res chain seq x y z
N MET A 1 -10.07 35.93 -13.85
CA MET A 1 -9.24 37.06 -13.37
C MET A 1 -7.91 37.00 -14.11
N ALA A 2 -7.51 38.10 -14.74
CA ALA A 2 -6.46 38.18 -15.76
C ALA A 2 -5.04 38.46 -15.19
N ILE A 3 -4.04 38.44 -16.11
CA ILE A 3 -2.68 39.06 -16.07
C ILE A 3 -1.55 38.14 -15.53
N VAL A 4 -0.33 38.01 -16.09
CA VAL A 4 0.39 38.48 -17.31
C VAL A 4 1.62 37.59 -17.55
N ASP A 5 2.03 37.60 -18.81
CA ASP A 5 3.24 37.14 -19.51
C ASP A 5 4.62 37.53 -18.91
N SER A 6 5.65 36.69 -19.11
CA SER A 6 7.05 37.13 -19.31
C SER A 6 7.92 36.00 -19.90
N GLY A 7 8.51 36.27 -21.07
CA GLY A 7 9.26 35.32 -21.87
C GLY A 7 10.71 35.06 -21.44
N ARG A 8 11.38 34.14 -22.16
CA ARG A 8 12.85 34.05 -22.17
C ARG A 8 13.40 33.43 -23.46
N ALA A 9 14.62 33.89 -23.76
CA ALA A 9 15.35 33.86 -25.02
C ALA A 9 15.81 32.48 -25.54
N SER A 10 15.92 32.40 -26.86
CA SER A 10 16.54 31.33 -27.64
C SER A 10 18.04 31.58 -27.85
N SER A 11 18.89 30.56 -27.65
CA SER A 11 20.28 30.54 -28.15
C SER A 11 20.46 29.45 -29.22
N LYS A 12 21.07 29.83 -30.34
CA LYS A 12 21.47 28.95 -31.45
C LYS A 12 22.89 28.45 -31.21
N ILE A 13 23.16 27.16 -31.49
CA ILE A 13 24.51 26.59 -31.57
C ILE A 13 24.80 26.23 -33.03
N GLN A 14 25.91 26.73 -33.54
CA GLN A 14 26.49 26.42 -34.85
C GLN A 14 27.25 25.09 -34.83
N THR A 15 27.08 24.27 -35.86
CA THR A 15 27.86 23.06 -36.13
C THR A 15 28.91 23.35 -37.21
N GLY A 16 30.19 23.14 -36.90
CA GLY A 16 31.29 23.17 -37.87
C GLY A 16 31.73 21.76 -38.26
N THR A 17 31.77 21.47 -39.55
CA THR A 17 32.28 20.24 -40.16
C THR A 17 33.69 20.47 -40.72
N GLY A 18 34.63 19.57 -40.43
CA GLY A 18 35.97 19.54 -41.03
C GLY A 18 36.43 18.10 -41.34
N PRO A 19 37.27 17.87 -42.37
CA PRO A 19 37.35 16.57 -43.05
C PRO A 19 38.44 15.62 -42.52
N LEU A 20 38.20 14.33 -42.76
CA LEU A 20 39.05 13.18 -42.42
C LEU A 20 40.23 13.02 -43.37
N GLY A 21 41.44 12.85 -42.81
CA GLY A 21 42.61 12.32 -43.48
C GLY A 21 42.99 10.95 -42.93
N THR A 22 43.30 10.00 -43.81
CA THR A 22 43.84 8.66 -43.48
C THR A 22 45.36 8.68 -43.37
N PRO A 23 45.92 7.86 -42.46
CA PRO A 23 47.07 7.05 -42.86
C PRO A 23 47.04 5.60 -42.35
N THR A 24 47.62 4.74 -43.17
CA THR A 24 48.00 3.34 -42.99
C THR A 24 49.23 3.18 -42.09
N GLY A 25 49.25 2.18 -41.18
CA GLY A 25 50.46 1.74 -40.46
C GLY A 25 50.15 0.82 -39.28
N GLY A 26 50.83 -0.33 -39.19
CA GLY A 26 50.53 -1.46 -38.29
C GLY A 26 50.64 -1.18 -36.79
N ALA A 27 49.86 -1.91 -36.00
CA ALA A 27 49.74 -1.76 -34.55
C ALA A 27 50.56 -2.82 -33.79
N GLU A 28 51.59 -2.37 -33.08
CA GLU A 28 52.03 -3.01 -31.83
C GLU A 28 51.11 -2.54 -30.69
N ALA A 29 50.89 -3.40 -29.69
CA ALA A 29 49.99 -3.11 -28.57
C ALA A 29 50.54 -1.97 -27.70
N ALA A 30 49.82 -0.84 -27.65
CA ALA A 30 50.15 0.29 -26.79
C ALA A 30 49.45 0.20 -25.42
N THR A 31 50.21 0.42 -24.35
CA THR A 31 49.70 0.59 -22.98
C THR A 31 49.52 2.08 -22.64
N GLY A 32 48.40 2.45 -22.01
CA GLY A 32 48.13 3.80 -21.53
C GLY A 32 47.69 3.82 -20.05
N VAL A 33 47.83 4.97 -19.38
CA VAL A 33 47.42 5.16 -17.98
C VAL A 33 46.18 6.06 -17.94
N LEU A 34 45.09 5.56 -17.35
CA LEU A 34 43.88 6.32 -17.10
C LEU A 34 43.63 6.33 -15.58
N GLN A 35 43.57 7.52 -14.99
CA GLN A 35 43.31 7.72 -13.54
C GLN A 35 44.14 6.77 -12.65
N THR A 36 45.46 6.87 -12.79
CA THR A 36 46.48 6.14 -12.01
C THR A 36 46.50 4.60 -12.13
N ARG A 37 45.72 3.99 -13.04
CA ARG A 37 45.87 2.56 -13.40
C ARG A 37 46.39 2.37 -14.82
N LEU A 38 47.32 1.42 -14.96
CA LEU A 38 47.79 0.91 -16.25
C LEU A 38 46.66 0.10 -16.90
N VAL A 39 46.22 0.50 -18.08
CA VAL A 39 45.17 -0.18 -18.82
C VAL A 39 45.73 -0.63 -20.17
N GLN A 40 45.52 -1.91 -20.48
CA GLN A 40 45.89 -2.49 -21.76
C GLN A 40 44.71 -2.29 -22.72
N VAL A 41 44.92 -1.50 -23.77
CA VAL A 41 43.86 -1.26 -24.76
C VAL A 41 43.91 -2.42 -25.75
N MET A 42 42.86 -3.24 -25.78
CA MET A 42 42.76 -4.34 -26.73
C MET A 42 42.56 -3.80 -28.17
N PRO A 43 43.18 -4.44 -29.18
CA PRO A 43 42.98 -4.05 -30.56
C PRO A 43 41.52 -4.32 -30.98
N LYS A 44 40.91 -3.35 -31.66
CA LYS A 44 39.57 -3.45 -32.24
C LYS A 44 39.53 -4.60 -33.27
N GLY A 45 38.70 -5.62 -33.03
CA GLY A 45 38.42 -6.63 -34.06
C GLY A 45 38.04 -8.04 -33.60
N GLN A 46 37.78 -8.31 -32.31
CA GLN A 46 37.25 -9.60 -31.87
C GLN A 46 36.03 -9.39 -30.96
N ASP A 47 34.87 -9.85 -31.44
CA ASP A 47 33.67 -9.92 -30.62
C ASP A 47 33.84 -11.00 -29.54
N PRO A 48 33.48 -10.73 -28.27
CA PRO A 48 33.57 -11.72 -27.22
C PRO A 48 32.58 -12.85 -27.47
N VAL A 49 33.08 -14.09 -27.42
CA VAL A 49 32.25 -15.30 -27.41
C VAL A 49 31.37 -15.28 -26.16
N PRO A 50 30.04 -15.36 -26.28
CA PRO A 50 29.16 -15.33 -25.12
C PRO A 50 29.29 -16.63 -24.31
N PRO A 51 29.18 -16.55 -22.98
CA PRO A 51 29.21 -17.75 -22.13
C PRO A 51 28.00 -18.65 -22.43
N PRO A 52 28.12 -19.98 -22.21
CA PRO A 52 27.03 -20.91 -22.47
C PRO A 52 25.81 -20.58 -21.61
N PRO A 53 24.58 -20.76 -22.14
CA PRO A 53 23.36 -20.40 -21.45
C PRO A 53 23.18 -21.27 -20.19
N LYS A 54 22.99 -20.62 -19.04
CA LYS A 54 22.48 -21.29 -17.84
C LYS A 54 21.05 -21.75 -18.14
N THR A 55 20.79 -23.04 -17.97
CA THR A 55 19.45 -23.63 -18.02
C THR A 55 18.58 -22.97 -16.94
N LYS A 56 17.60 -22.16 -17.37
CA LYS A 56 16.57 -21.58 -16.51
C LYS A 56 15.42 -22.58 -16.36
N SER A 57 15.22 -23.10 -15.17
CA SER A 57 13.95 -23.66 -14.71
C SER A 57 13.13 -22.53 -14.09
N GLY A 58 11.92 -22.31 -14.58
CA GLY A 58 10.93 -21.41 -13.96
C GLY A 58 10.16 -20.59 -14.97
N GLU A 59 9.18 -21.20 -15.62
CA GLU A 59 8.08 -20.44 -16.22
C GLU A 59 7.30 -19.76 -15.07
N GLY A 60 7.06 -18.45 -15.18
CA GLY A 60 6.31 -17.70 -14.19
C GLY A 60 4.86 -18.17 -14.14
N VAL A 61 4.52 -18.93 -13.09
CA VAL A 61 3.15 -19.37 -12.79
C VAL A 61 2.33 -18.15 -12.31
N PRO A 62 1.11 -17.92 -12.84
CA PRO A 62 0.18 -16.91 -12.34
C PRO A 62 -0.04 -17.04 -10.83
N LEU A 63 -0.23 -15.92 -10.12
CA LEU A 63 -0.44 -15.89 -8.66
C LEU A 63 -1.54 -16.83 -8.16
N SER A 64 -2.52 -17.16 -9.00
CA SER A 64 -3.62 -18.10 -8.69
C SER A 64 -3.18 -19.57 -8.58
N ASP A 65 -2.06 -19.96 -9.18
CA ASP A 65 -1.68 -21.37 -9.37
C ASP A 65 -0.40 -21.78 -8.61
N ARG A 66 0.11 -20.93 -7.73
CA ARG A 66 1.25 -21.28 -6.86
C ARG A 66 0.78 -22.20 -5.74
N GLN A 67 1.25 -23.45 -5.71
CA GLN A 67 1.07 -24.30 -4.55
C GLN A 67 1.76 -23.68 -3.33
N VAL A 68 1.05 -23.63 -2.21
CA VAL A 68 1.57 -23.18 -0.92
C VAL A 68 2.65 -24.16 -0.48
N GLU A 69 3.91 -23.78 -0.69
CA GLU A 69 5.06 -24.47 -0.09
C GLU A 69 4.86 -24.54 1.43
N GLN A 70 5.19 -25.69 2.03
CA GLN A 70 4.98 -25.92 3.46
C GLN A 70 5.62 -24.79 4.26
N GLN A 71 4.78 -24.05 5.00
CA GLN A 71 5.26 -22.94 5.81
C GLN A 71 6.31 -23.44 6.81
N PRO A 72 7.50 -22.80 6.90
CA PRO A 72 8.38 -22.98 8.05
C PRO A 72 7.63 -22.64 9.36
N PRO A 73 8.12 -23.12 10.53
CA PRO A 73 7.43 -22.99 11.81
C PRO A 73 6.98 -21.56 12.10
N VAL A 74 5.79 -21.46 12.71
CA VAL A 74 4.87 -20.33 12.71
C VAL A 74 5.53 -18.97 13.05
N PRO A 75 5.49 -17.97 12.14
CA PRO A 75 6.18 -16.69 12.29
C PRO A 75 5.33 -15.61 12.99
N LYS A 76 4.83 -15.86 14.21
CA LYS A 76 4.01 -14.84 14.91
C LYS A 76 4.80 -13.84 15.76
N LEU A 77 5.90 -14.25 16.41
CA LEU A 77 6.80 -13.30 17.11
C LEU A 77 7.62 -12.44 16.13
N VAL A 78 7.88 -12.95 14.92
CA VAL A 78 8.76 -12.35 13.90
C VAL A 78 8.15 -11.11 13.21
N ARG A 79 6.83 -10.86 13.30
CA ARG A 79 6.21 -9.65 12.70
C ARG A 79 6.10 -8.45 13.62
N ALA A 80 5.94 -8.67 14.94
CA ALA A 80 5.77 -7.58 15.91
C ALA A 80 7.10 -6.94 16.35
N ALA A 81 8.21 -7.65 16.13
CA ALA A 81 9.51 -7.27 16.64
C ALA A 81 10.20 -6.21 15.77
N ALA A 82 11.02 -5.36 16.40
CA ALA A 82 11.69 -4.14 15.91
C ALA A 82 11.08 -2.82 16.42
N ALA A 83 9.98 -2.87 17.18
CA ALA A 83 9.48 -1.71 17.90
C ALA A 83 10.00 -1.69 19.35
N ALA A 84 10.27 -0.49 19.87
CA ALA A 84 10.52 -0.31 21.29
C ALA A 84 9.32 -0.85 22.09
N GLY A 85 9.59 -1.52 23.21
CA GLY A 85 8.53 -1.93 24.13
C GLY A 85 7.71 -0.73 24.61
N VAL A 86 6.54 -0.99 25.20
CA VAL A 86 5.71 0.06 25.80
C VAL A 86 6.53 0.96 26.71
N ALA A 87 6.52 2.26 26.43
CA ALA A 87 7.31 3.25 27.15
C ALA A 87 7.08 3.14 28.65
N THR A 88 8.14 3.36 29.42
CA THR A 88 8.06 3.52 30.86
C THR A 88 7.35 4.83 31.22
N LYS A 89 6.85 4.90 32.46
CA LYS A 89 6.33 6.13 33.04
C LYS A 89 7.32 7.30 32.92
N ASP A 90 8.60 7.04 33.16
CA ASP A 90 9.64 8.08 33.13
C ASP A 90 10.00 8.52 31.71
N GLU A 91 10.01 7.61 30.74
CA GLU A 91 10.18 7.96 29.31
C GLU A 91 9.01 8.82 28.81
N LEU A 92 7.78 8.46 29.16
CA LEU A 92 6.62 9.26 28.79
C LEU A 92 6.65 10.64 29.46
N ILE A 93 7.04 10.73 30.74
CA ILE A 93 7.24 12.02 31.43
C ILE A 93 8.37 12.83 30.81
N THR A 94 9.45 12.18 30.36
CA THR A 94 10.59 12.88 29.74
C THR A 94 10.22 13.46 28.39
N THR A 95 9.46 12.72 27.59
CA THR A 95 9.04 13.12 26.24
C THR A 95 7.87 14.11 26.23
N SER A 96 6.92 13.96 27.16
CA SER A 96 5.70 14.79 27.19
C SER A 96 5.63 15.78 28.34
N GLY A 97 6.56 15.74 29.30
CA GLY A 97 6.55 16.58 30.49
C GLY A 97 5.74 15.97 31.64
N ARG A 98 5.87 16.58 32.83
CA ARG A 98 5.19 16.09 34.02
C ARG A 98 3.71 16.50 33.97
N PRO A 99 2.80 15.71 34.58
CA PRO A 99 1.39 16.08 34.72
C PRO A 99 1.10 17.41 35.44
N LYS A 100 2.13 18.11 35.96
CA LYS A 100 2.02 19.36 36.73
C LYS A 100 2.53 20.58 35.95
N ASP A 101 3.06 20.43 34.75
CA ASP A 101 3.63 21.56 34.00
C ASP A 101 2.58 22.32 33.17
N ASP A 102 1.35 21.79 33.04
CA ASP A 102 0.23 22.46 32.40
C ASP A 102 -0.35 23.57 33.31
N ARG A 103 0.19 24.80 33.20
CA ARG A 103 -0.34 25.98 33.90
C ARG A 103 -1.60 26.49 33.20
N PHE A 104 -2.75 26.39 33.85
CA PHE A 104 -3.96 27.13 33.46
C PHE A 104 -4.38 28.03 34.63
N PHE A 105 -4.16 29.35 34.51
CA PHE A 105 -4.56 30.37 35.49
C PHE A 105 -4.09 30.14 36.94
N GLY A 106 -2.84 29.73 37.15
CA GLY A 106 -2.24 29.65 38.51
C GLY A 106 -2.76 28.51 39.41
N LEU A 107 -3.74 27.72 38.95
CA LEU A 107 -4.25 26.55 39.65
C LEU A 107 -3.82 25.28 38.90
N TYR A 108 -3.03 24.43 39.56
CA TYR A 108 -2.58 23.15 39.03
C TYR A 108 -3.74 22.14 39.01
N LYS A 109 -4.54 22.14 37.92
CA LYS A 109 -5.55 21.10 37.72
C LYS A 109 -4.94 19.91 36.99
N MET A 110 -4.71 18.84 37.72
CA MET A 110 -4.16 17.60 37.17
C MET A 110 -5.07 17.01 36.09
N SER A 111 -4.50 16.61 34.94
CA SER A 111 -5.21 15.69 34.06
C SER A 111 -5.27 14.31 34.72
N THR A 112 -6.46 13.96 35.24
CA THR A 112 -6.72 12.63 35.84
C THR A 112 -6.49 11.51 34.83
N GLY A 113 -6.78 11.75 33.55
CA GLY A 113 -6.53 10.79 32.47
C GLY A 113 -5.05 10.51 32.25
N TYR A 114 -4.20 11.54 32.20
CA TYR A 114 -2.76 11.34 31.99
C TYR A 114 -2.12 10.58 33.16
N LYS A 115 -2.56 10.85 34.40
CA LYS A 115 -2.13 10.08 35.57
C LYS A 115 -2.53 8.61 35.50
N ALA A 116 -3.73 8.31 35.00
CA ALA A 116 -4.19 6.95 34.85
C ALA A 116 -3.31 6.17 33.86
N VAL A 117 -2.91 6.81 32.74
CA VAL A 117 -1.92 6.25 31.80
C VAL A 117 -0.60 5.97 32.50
N LEU A 118 -0.02 6.96 33.18
CA LEU A 118 1.27 6.81 33.87
C LEU A 118 1.26 5.74 34.96
N GLY A 119 0.18 5.65 35.74
CA GLY A 119 0.03 4.60 36.76
C GLY A 119 -0.09 3.21 36.15
N ALA A 120 -0.84 3.06 35.05
CA ALA A 120 -0.94 1.79 34.35
C ALA A 120 0.39 1.34 33.73
N LEU A 121 1.21 2.28 33.24
CA LEU A 121 2.58 2.00 32.77
C LEU A 121 3.48 1.52 33.91
N GLU A 122 3.41 2.18 35.07
CA GLU A 122 4.16 1.79 36.27
C GLU A 122 3.79 0.38 36.75
N ASP A 123 2.50 0.05 36.78
CA ASP A 123 2.01 -1.28 37.12
C ASP A 123 2.52 -2.36 36.15
N TYR A 124 2.52 -2.05 34.84
CA TYR A 124 2.99 -2.94 33.78
C TYR A 124 4.47 -3.28 33.95
N HIS A 125 5.33 -2.26 34.00
CA HIS A 125 6.77 -2.43 34.16
C HIS A 125 7.14 -3.03 35.53
N GLY A 126 6.39 -2.68 36.59
CA GLY A 126 6.52 -3.32 37.90
C GLY A 126 6.21 -4.81 37.86
N THR A 127 5.24 -5.24 37.05
CA THR A 127 4.88 -6.65 36.88
C THR A 127 5.96 -7.40 36.09
N VAL A 128 6.50 -6.79 35.02
CA VAL A 128 7.63 -7.36 34.25
C VAL A 128 8.83 -7.61 35.16
N LYS A 129 9.22 -6.60 35.96
CA LYS A 129 10.39 -6.67 36.84
C LYS A 129 10.26 -7.68 37.99
N ASN A 130 9.06 -7.86 38.52
CA ASN A 130 8.79 -8.76 39.64
C ASN A 130 8.23 -10.12 39.21
N ALA A 131 8.22 -10.42 37.91
CA ALA A 131 7.63 -11.64 37.38
C ALA A 131 8.22 -12.91 38.01
N ASP A 132 9.55 -12.97 38.12
CA ASP A 132 10.28 -14.15 38.62
C ASP A 132 10.07 -14.41 40.13
N THR A 133 9.70 -13.38 40.91
CA THR A 133 9.47 -13.48 42.36
C THR A 133 7.99 -13.55 42.74
N SER A 134 7.09 -13.40 41.77
CA SER A 134 5.64 -13.32 42.00
C SER A 134 4.97 -14.65 42.38
N GLY A 135 5.66 -15.78 42.20
CA GLY A 135 5.09 -17.12 42.35
C GLY A 135 4.15 -17.55 41.23
N LYS A 136 3.87 -16.67 40.25
CA LYS A 136 3.09 -17.00 39.06
C LYS A 136 3.93 -17.83 38.08
N THR A 137 3.28 -18.72 37.34
CA THR A 137 3.91 -19.35 36.17
C THR A 137 4.18 -18.31 35.08
N PRO A 138 5.16 -18.54 34.18
CA PRO A 138 5.42 -17.64 33.06
C PRO A 138 4.17 -17.31 32.23
N ARG A 139 3.32 -18.29 32.00
CA ARG A 139 2.09 -18.13 31.23
C ARG A 139 1.05 -17.26 31.95
N GLU A 140 0.91 -17.42 33.27
CA GLU A 140 0.05 -16.55 34.09
C GLU A 140 0.58 -15.11 34.11
N THR A 141 1.90 -14.93 34.13
CA THR A 141 2.53 -13.62 34.01
C THR A 141 2.20 -12.97 32.67
N VAL A 142 2.34 -13.68 31.55
CA VAL A 142 1.97 -13.17 30.21
C VAL A 142 0.51 -12.72 30.17
N LYS A 143 -0.43 -13.54 30.65
CA LYS A 143 -1.85 -13.18 30.71
C LYS A 143 -2.12 -11.95 31.60
N SER A 144 -1.41 -11.86 32.72
CA SER A 144 -1.50 -10.69 33.63
C SER A 144 -1.02 -9.41 32.94
N LEU A 145 0.05 -9.49 32.15
CA LEU A 145 0.59 -8.37 31.39
C LEU A 145 -0.34 -7.95 30.25
N MET A 146 -0.95 -8.91 29.52
CA MET A 146 -1.95 -8.60 28.49
C MET A 146 -3.13 -7.79 29.07
N GLY A 147 -3.67 -8.18 30.24
CA GLY A 147 -4.72 -7.40 30.90
C GLY A 147 -4.26 -6.04 31.44
N GLN A 148 -2.95 -5.82 31.64
CA GLN A 148 -2.39 -4.50 31.96
C GLN A 148 -2.27 -3.62 30.72
N LEU A 149 -1.83 -4.19 29.60
CA LEU A 149 -1.84 -3.53 28.30
C LEU A 149 -3.24 -3.05 27.91
N ASP A 150 -4.28 -3.86 28.16
CA ASP A 150 -5.67 -3.45 27.96
C ASP A 150 -6.04 -2.20 28.76
N ARG A 151 -5.63 -2.15 30.04
CA ARG A 151 -5.88 -0.98 30.89
C ARG A 151 -5.11 0.26 30.42
N ILE A 152 -3.86 0.10 29.95
CA ILE A 152 -3.09 1.22 29.39
C ILE A 152 -3.80 1.76 28.15
N TYR A 153 -4.23 0.87 27.25
CA TYR A 153 -4.96 1.23 26.03
C TYR A 153 -6.22 2.04 26.35
N ASP A 154 -7.08 1.53 27.24
CA ASP A 154 -8.34 2.17 27.60
C ASP A 154 -8.15 3.53 28.29
N ASN A 155 -7.07 3.67 29.08
CA ASN A 155 -6.71 4.95 29.71
C ASN A 155 -6.22 5.96 28.65
N ALA A 156 -5.39 5.50 27.72
CA ALA A 156 -4.84 6.32 26.66
C ALA A 156 -5.92 6.77 25.67
N ASP A 157 -6.86 5.89 25.33
CA ASP A 157 -8.00 6.19 24.46
C ASP A 157 -8.93 7.24 25.08
N ARG A 158 -9.33 7.04 26.34
CA ARG A 158 -10.13 8.03 27.08
C ARG A 158 -9.43 9.37 27.22
N TYR A 159 -8.10 9.38 27.30
CA TYR A 159 -7.33 10.62 27.26
C TYR A 159 -7.37 11.24 25.86
N ALA A 160 -7.10 10.47 24.81
CA ALA A 160 -7.10 10.95 23.43
C ALA A 160 -8.47 11.48 22.97
N ALA A 161 -9.58 10.95 23.50
CA ALA A 161 -10.93 11.35 23.13
C ALA A 161 -11.27 12.82 23.45
N LYS A 162 -10.57 13.46 24.40
CA LYS A 162 -10.86 14.86 24.78
C LYS A 162 -10.04 15.85 23.95
N ALA A 163 -10.73 16.78 23.28
CA ALA A 163 -10.14 17.71 22.32
C ALA A 163 -9.06 18.67 22.88
N LYS A 164 -9.01 18.90 24.21
CA LYS A 164 -8.18 19.95 24.84
C LYS A 164 -6.91 19.44 25.52
N HIS A 165 -6.47 18.21 25.26
CA HIS A 165 -5.26 17.68 25.91
C HIS A 165 -3.98 18.00 25.14
N SER A 166 -3.01 18.58 25.84
CA SER A 166 -1.68 18.97 25.35
C SER A 166 -0.84 17.77 24.89
N HIS A 167 -0.97 16.62 25.56
CA HIS A 167 -0.11 15.44 25.34
C HIS A 167 -0.70 14.37 24.41
N LYS A 168 -1.74 14.68 23.63
CA LYS A 168 -2.46 13.68 22.82
C LYS A 168 -1.55 12.94 21.83
N GLY A 169 -0.56 13.62 21.24
CA GLY A 169 0.39 13.01 20.31
C GLY A 169 1.18 11.86 20.94
N MET A 170 1.79 12.11 22.10
CA MET A 170 2.62 11.14 22.82
C MET A 170 1.78 10.00 23.42
N VAL A 171 0.58 10.30 23.92
CA VAL A 171 -0.33 9.25 24.43
C VAL A 171 -0.83 8.33 23.31
N ASN A 172 -1.07 8.87 22.10
CA ASN A 172 -1.38 8.02 20.94
C ASN A 172 -0.20 7.13 20.54
N GLU A 173 1.04 7.56 20.76
CA GLU A 173 2.23 6.73 20.52
C GLU A 173 2.29 5.55 21.49
N VAL A 174 1.97 5.78 22.77
CA VAL A 174 1.82 4.70 23.76
C VAL A 174 0.75 3.68 23.32
N GLN A 175 -0.37 4.11 22.74
CA GLN A 175 -1.38 3.16 22.22
C GLN A 175 -0.80 2.24 21.15
N MET A 176 0.00 2.79 20.23
CA MET A 176 0.65 1.99 19.17
C MET A 176 1.64 0.99 19.78
N GLN A 177 2.44 1.41 20.78
CA GLN A 177 3.37 0.50 21.48
C GLN A 177 2.62 -0.60 22.24
N VAL A 178 1.46 -0.29 22.82
CA VAL A 178 0.61 -1.26 23.54
C VAL A 178 0.08 -2.33 22.58
N GLU A 179 -0.35 -1.94 21.39
CA GLU A 179 -0.79 -2.89 20.36
C GLU A 179 0.36 -3.83 19.96
N GLN A 180 1.58 -3.30 19.79
CA GLN A 180 2.77 -4.10 19.47
C GLN A 180 3.15 -5.09 20.58
N ASP A 181 3.22 -4.63 21.84
CA ASP A 181 3.53 -5.52 22.97
C ASP A 181 2.43 -6.58 23.19
N ARG A 182 1.16 -6.29 22.85
CA ARG A 182 0.09 -7.31 22.88
C ARG A 182 0.37 -8.44 21.90
N GLU A 183 0.86 -8.15 20.69
CA GLU A 183 1.23 -9.18 19.71
C GLU A 183 2.42 -10.01 20.19
N VAL A 184 3.44 -9.37 20.78
CA VAL A 184 4.61 -10.05 21.37
C VAL A 184 4.16 -11.00 22.48
N LEU A 185 3.33 -10.52 23.42
CA LEU A 185 2.82 -11.34 24.52
C LEU A 185 1.90 -12.46 24.04
N ALA A 186 1.07 -12.23 23.02
CA ALA A 186 0.23 -13.28 22.44
C ALA A 186 1.07 -14.38 21.78
N GLY A 187 2.17 -14.01 21.10
CA GLY A 187 3.15 -14.96 20.58
C GLY A 187 3.81 -15.78 21.68
N LEU A 188 4.22 -15.12 22.77
CA LEU A 188 4.82 -15.78 23.92
C LEU A 188 3.84 -16.70 24.68
N ASP A 189 2.57 -16.30 24.88
CA ASP A 189 1.54 -17.19 25.47
C ASP A 189 1.36 -18.44 24.62
N LYS A 190 1.36 -18.29 23.29
CA LYS A 190 1.24 -19.41 22.37
C LYS A 190 2.41 -20.38 22.50
N GLU A 191 3.66 -19.90 22.45
CA GLU A 191 4.83 -20.78 22.59
C GLU A 191 4.84 -21.51 23.94
N LEU A 192 4.48 -20.82 25.03
CA LEU A 192 4.34 -21.44 26.34
C LEU A 192 3.19 -22.47 26.38
N ALA A 193 2.08 -22.21 25.68
CA ALA A 193 0.98 -23.15 25.55
C ALA A 193 1.37 -24.41 24.77
N ASP A 194 2.23 -24.24 23.76
CA ASP A 194 2.76 -25.31 22.91
C ASP A 194 3.93 -26.07 23.58
N GLY A 195 4.22 -25.81 24.85
CA GLY A 195 5.22 -26.52 25.66
C GLY A 195 6.62 -25.90 25.66
N GLY A 196 6.78 -24.71 25.06
CA GLY A 196 7.99 -23.90 25.17
C GLY A 196 8.33 -23.59 26.63
N LYS A 197 9.63 -23.50 26.94
CA LYS A 197 10.13 -23.25 28.29
C LYS A 197 11.05 -22.04 28.29
N ILE A 198 10.97 -21.24 29.36
CA ILE A 198 11.97 -20.19 29.59
C ILE A 198 13.35 -20.84 29.78
N PRO A 199 14.39 -20.39 29.05
CA PRO A 199 15.74 -20.90 29.24
C PRO A 199 16.23 -20.75 30.68
N ALA A 200 16.90 -21.78 31.20
CA ALA A 200 17.41 -21.77 32.56
C ALA A 200 18.35 -20.58 32.81
N GLY A 201 18.10 -19.83 33.89
CA GLY A 201 18.88 -18.66 34.29
C GLY A 201 18.46 -17.34 33.63
N MET A 202 17.43 -17.33 32.78
CA MET A 202 16.91 -16.11 32.17
C MET A 202 15.75 -15.54 33.01
N SER A 203 15.81 -14.25 33.36
CA SER A 203 14.68 -13.55 33.96
C SER A 203 13.56 -13.36 32.95
N PHE A 204 12.31 -13.27 33.41
CA PHE A 204 11.18 -12.99 32.52
C PHE A 204 11.35 -11.64 31.79
N GLU A 205 11.92 -10.62 32.43
CA GLU A 205 12.25 -9.34 31.80
C GLU A 205 13.16 -9.53 30.58
N LYS A 206 14.20 -10.38 30.72
CA LYS A 206 15.10 -10.70 29.61
C LYS A 206 14.41 -11.53 28.52
N VAL A 207 13.55 -12.48 28.89
CA VAL A 207 12.72 -13.23 27.94
C VAL A 207 11.85 -12.28 27.12
N LEU A 208 11.16 -11.34 27.78
CA LEU A 208 10.32 -10.36 27.09
C LEU A 208 11.14 -9.45 26.17
N ALA A 209 12.34 -9.05 26.58
CA ALA A 209 13.24 -8.27 25.73
C ALA A 209 13.68 -9.04 24.46
N PHE A 210 13.98 -10.34 24.57
CA PHE A 210 14.28 -11.19 23.41
C PHE A 210 13.05 -11.42 22.53
N ALA A 211 11.88 -11.62 23.14
CA ALA A 211 10.62 -11.78 22.42
C ALA A 211 10.26 -10.52 21.60
N ARG A 212 10.54 -9.32 22.13
CA ARG A 212 10.40 -8.05 21.41
C ARG A 212 11.35 -7.90 20.22
N GLU A 213 12.44 -8.68 20.19
CA GLU A 213 13.33 -8.80 19.03
C GLU A 213 12.93 -9.94 18.09
N GLY A 214 11.85 -10.66 18.41
CA GLY A 214 11.24 -11.68 17.55
C GLY A 214 11.84 -13.06 17.73
N ILE A 215 12.64 -13.24 18.78
CA ILE A 215 13.37 -14.47 19.08
C ILE A 215 12.42 -15.43 19.81
N SER A 216 12.30 -16.66 19.31
CA SER A 216 11.47 -17.70 19.95
C SER A 216 12.10 -18.23 21.23
N LEU A 217 11.31 -18.79 22.15
CA LEU A 217 11.79 -19.45 23.36
C LEU A 217 12.81 -20.57 23.05
N ASN A 218 12.63 -21.26 21.94
CA ASN A 218 13.54 -22.32 21.50
C ASN A 218 14.91 -21.74 21.10
N ASP A 219 14.91 -20.63 20.36
CA ASP A 219 16.15 -19.98 19.93
C ASP A 219 16.85 -19.30 21.11
N MET A 220 16.11 -18.72 22.06
CA MET A 220 16.68 -18.04 23.23
C MET A 220 17.69 -18.91 24.01
N ALA A 221 17.55 -20.24 24.00
CA ALA A 221 18.48 -21.14 24.67
C ALA A 221 19.91 -21.08 24.10
N THR A 222 20.07 -20.79 22.81
CA THR A 222 21.38 -20.74 22.13
C THR A 222 22.03 -19.36 22.19
N VAL A 223 21.24 -18.31 22.43
CA VAL A 223 21.66 -16.89 22.39
C VAL A 223 21.52 -16.17 23.74
N LYS A 224 21.22 -16.89 24.83
CA LYS A 224 20.93 -16.31 26.15
C LYS A 224 22.04 -15.42 26.73
N ASP A 225 23.28 -15.61 26.31
CA ASP A 225 24.44 -14.86 26.81
C ASP A 225 24.72 -13.58 25.99
N MET A 226 23.95 -13.36 24.91
CA MET A 226 24.00 -12.16 24.08
C MET A 226 23.03 -11.10 24.60
N THR A 227 23.17 -9.86 24.12
CA THR A 227 22.07 -8.89 24.18
C THR A 227 20.95 -9.29 23.22
N PRO A 228 19.69 -8.85 23.44
CA PRO A 228 18.59 -9.14 22.52
C PRO A 228 18.89 -8.78 21.05
N LEU A 229 19.56 -7.64 20.84
CA LEU A 229 19.94 -7.15 19.52
C LEU A 229 21.02 -8.04 18.86
N GLU A 230 22.07 -8.39 19.59
CA GLU A 230 23.12 -9.30 19.10
C GLU A 230 22.55 -10.69 18.78
N ALA A 231 21.67 -11.19 19.66
CA ALA A 231 20.98 -12.47 19.49
C ALA A 231 20.13 -12.49 18.22
N ARG A 232 19.35 -11.43 17.98
CA ARG A 232 18.57 -11.28 16.75
C ARG A 232 19.48 -11.27 15.54
N ASN A 233 20.50 -10.43 15.53
CA ASN A 233 21.41 -10.34 14.39
C ASN A 233 22.12 -11.69 14.13
N HIS A 234 22.48 -12.44 15.18
CA HIS A 234 23.04 -13.77 15.06
C HIS A 234 22.07 -14.76 14.39
N ILE A 235 20.82 -14.83 14.85
CA ILE A 235 19.80 -15.73 14.29
C ILE A 235 19.49 -15.37 12.84
N GLU A 236 19.30 -14.07 12.56
CA GLU A 236 19.02 -13.60 11.21
C GLU A 236 20.19 -13.90 10.28
N TYR A 237 21.44 -13.68 10.71
CA TYR A 237 22.63 -14.05 9.93
C TYR A 237 22.65 -15.53 9.53
N GLN A 238 22.31 -16.43 10.46
CA GLN A 238 22.25 -17.87 10.18
C GLN A 238 21.09 -18.24 9.25
N THR A 239 20.02 -17.43 9.24
CA THR A 239 18.80 -17.67 8.47
C THR A 239 18.88 -17.08 7.06
N ILE A 240 19.67 -16.01 6.84
CA ILE A 240 19.94 -15.47 5.51
C ILE A 240 20.62 -16.58 4.69
N GLY A 241 19.96 -17.01 3.62
CA GLY A 241 20.29 -18.21 2.85
C GLY A 241 21.77 -18.32 2.49
N LYS A 242 22.27 -19.57 2.42
CA LYS A 242 23.69 -19.86 2.12
C LYS A 242 24.17 -19.29 0.77
N ASP A 243 23.24 -19.01 -0.14
CA ASP A 243 23.51 -18.48 -1.47
C ASP A 243 23.79 -16.97 -1.49
N ILE A 244 23.53 -16.26 -0.38
CA ILE A 244 23.85 -14.83 -0.25
C ILE A 244 25.31 -14.69 0.22
N PRO A 245 26.15 -13.86 -0.44
CA PRO A 245 27.56 -13.69 -0.04
C PRO A 245 27.70 -13.23 1.42
N GLU A 246 28.70 -13.75 2.14
CA GLU A 246 28.90 -13.45 3.58
C GLU A 246 29.00 -11.96 3.87
N LYS A 247 29.71 -11.20 3.02
CA LYS A 247 29.78 -9.74 3.12
C LYS A 247 28.38 -9.10 3.10
N THR A 248 27.52 -9.55 2.19
CA THR A 248 26.15 -9.04 2.03
C THR A 248 25.29 -9.40 3.23
N LYS A 249 25.43 -10.61 3.81
CA LYS A 249 24.74 -10.98 5.06
C LYS A 249 25.10 -10.04 6.20
N THR A 250 26.40 -9.78 6.37
CA THR A 250 26.90 -8.84 7.39
C THR A 250 26.28 -7.46 7.20
N GLU A 251 26.33 -6.90 5.99
CA GLU A 251 25.74 -5.59 5.69
C GLU A 251 24.24 -5.53 6.03
N TYR A 252 23.44 -6.55 5.67
CA TYR A 252 22.03 -6.61 6.06
C TYR A 252 21.83 -6.58 7.59
N THR A 253 22.56 -7.43 8.30
CA THR A 253 22.43 -7.53 9.76
C THR A 253 22.89 -6.27 10.50
N GLU A 254 23.94 -5.60 10.02
CA GLU A 254 24.41 -4.31 10.53
C GLU A 254 23.36 -3.21 10.34
N HIS A 255 22.62 -3.26 9.24
CA HIS A 255 21.46 -2.39 8.99
C HIS A 255 20.15 -2.90 9.61
N GLY A 256 20.20 -3.98 10.40
CA GLY A 256 19.06 -4.54 11.13
C GLY A 256 17.98 -5.16 10.25
N PHE A 257 18.31 -5.62 9.05
CA PHE A 257 17.39 -6.39 8.21
C PHE A 257 17.26 -7.82 8.70
N ARG A 258 16.03 -8.34 8.64
CA ARG A 258 15.75 -9.76 8.85
C ARG A 258 16.05 -10.57 7.60
N ALA A 259 16.28 -11.87 7.76
CA ALA A 259 16.34 -12.82 6.67
C ALA A 259 15.06 -12.81 5.82
N SER A 260 13.90 -12.68 6.47
CA SER A 260 12.62 -12.56 5.75
C SER A 260 12.51 -11.31 4.88
N GLU A 261 13.35 -10.29 5.11
CA GLU A 261 13.44 -9.07 4.29
C GLU A 261 14.60 -9.16 3.30
N ALA A 262 15.78 -9.62 3.73
CA ALA A 262 16.98 -9.72 2.91
C ALA A 262 16.81 -10.71 1.76
N VAL A 263 16.21 -11.88 2.00
CA VAL A 263 16.00 -12.91 0.97
C VAL A 263 15.18 -12.38 -0.22
N PRO A 264 13.98 -11.80 -0.05
CA PRO A 264 13.23 -11.28 -1.20
C PRO A 264 13.94 -10.09 -1.88
N LEU A 265 14.69 -9.26 -1.15
CA LEU A 265 15.48 -8.18 -1.74
C LEU A 265 16.60 -8.70 -2.65
N GLU A 266 17.31 -9.74 -2.23
CA GLU A 266 18.37 -10.37 -3.04
C GLU A 266 17.77 -11.15 -4.21
N GLN A 267 16.69 -11.90 -4.00
CA GLN A 267 16.01 -12.65 -5.06
C GLN A 267 15.49 -11.76 -6.21
N THR A 268 15.10 -10.53 -5.89
CA THR A 268 14.63 -9.54 -6.87
C THR A 268 15.74 -8.66 -7.43
N GLY A 269 16.97 -8.80 -6.94
CA GLY A 269 18.11 -7.97 -7.34
C GLY A 269 18.06 -6.53 -6.82
N LEU A 270 17.13 -6.19 -5.93
CA LEU A 270 17.01 -4.86 -5.32
C LEU A 270 18.08 -4.61 -4.25
N GLY A 271 18.48 -5.68 -3.56
CA GLY A 271 19.53 -5.67 -2.56
C GLY A 271 19.28 -4.72 -1.39
N LEU A 272 20.34 -4.48 -0.61
CA LEU A 272 20.29 -3.64 0.60
C LEU A 272 19.85 -2.20 0.30
N PHE A 273 20.33 -1.61 -0.80
CA PHE A 273 19.95 -0.26 -1.20
C PHE A 273 18.43 -0.13 -1.42
N GLY A 274 17.84 -1.09 -2.16
CA GLY A 274 16.40 -1.16 -2.35
C GLY A 274 15.68 -1.32 -1.01
N GLY A 275 16.15 -2.22 -0.14
CA GLY A 275 15.59 -2.40 1.20
C GLY A 275 15.56 -1.12 2.04
N MET A 276 16.65 -0.33 2.00
CA MET A 276 16.73 0.94 2.71
C MET A 276 15.70 1.96 2.19
N LYS A 277 15.42 1.96 0.88
CA LYS A 277 14.36 2.79 0.29
C LYS A 277 12.97 2.36 0.76
N TYR A 278 12.69 1.07 0.82
CA TYR A 278 11.42 0.55 1.37
C TYR A 278 11.22 0.99 2.82
N ARG A 279 12.25 0.80 3.68
CA ARG A 279 12.20 1.21 5.09
C ARG A 279 12.02 2.72 5.27
N SER A 280 12.68 3.54 4.45
CA SER A 280 12.53 5.01 4.50
C SER A 280 11.10 5.48 4.19
N LEU A 281 10.31 4.63 3.52
CA LEU A 281 8.92 4.88 3.15
C LEU A 281 7.93 4.08 4.01
N ASP A 282 8.40 3.40 5.06
CA ASP A 282 7.58 2.55 5.93
C ASP A 282 6.77 1.50 5.13
N ILE A 283 7.39 0.96 4.08
CA ILE A 283 6.82 -0.11 3.27
C ILE A 283 7.35 -1.44 3.80
N PRO A 284 6.48 -2.36 4.25
CA PRO A 284 6.90 -3.71 4.64
C PRO A 284 7.66 -4.40 3.51
N ILE A 285 8.77 -5.05 3.85
CA ILE A 285 9.58 -5.81 2.89
C ILE A 285 9.14 -7.26 2.95
N THR A 286 8.34 -7.65 1.96
CA THR A 286 7.70 -8.96 1.87
C THR A 286 7.73 -9.44 0.42
N PRO A 287 7.59 -10.75 0.15
CA PRO A 287 7.47 -11.23 -1.23
C PRO A 287 6.35 -10.59 -2.04
N GLU A 288 5.30 -10.07 -1.38
CA GLU A 288 4.18 -9.41 -2.06
C GLU A 288 4.48 -7.95 -2.43
N THR A 289 5.31 -7.25 -1.65
CA THR A 289 5.66 -5.86 -1.89
C THR A 289 6.94 -5.71 -2.71
N VAL A 290 7.80 -6.73 -2.71
CA VAL A 290 9.12 -6.76 -3.36
C VAL A 290 9.04 -7.69 -4.57
N THR A 291 8.66 -7.16 -5.74
CA THR A 291 8.42 -8.00 -6.93
C THR A 291 9.56 -8.00 -7.96
N GLY A 292 10.47 -7.01 -7.91
CA GLY A 292 11.59 -6.85 -8.86
C GLY A 292 11.19 -6.63 -10.34
N THR A 293 9.89 -6.70 -10.64
CA THR A 293 9.35 -6.77 -12.01
C THR A 293 9.57 -5.46 -12.76
N PHE A 294 9.42 -4.34 -12.05
CA PHE A 294 9.60 -3.01 -12.61
C PHE A 294 10.84 -2.34 -12.02
N SER A 295 11.94 -2.40 -12.77
CA SER A 295 13.24 -1.83 -12.40
C SER A 295 13.90 -1.15 -13.60
N GLU A 296 15.00 -0.44 -13.38
CA GLU A 296 15.81 0.11 -14.48
C GLU A 296 16.30 -0.97 -15.45
N SER A 297 16.56 -2.20 -14.97
CA SER A 297 17.01 -3.31 -15.81
C SER A 297 15.94 -3.84 -16.77
N THR A 298 14.66 -3.67 -16.40
CA THR A 298 13.52 -4.09 -17.23
C THR A 298 12.92 -2.91 -18.02
N ARG A 299 13.28 -1.66 -17.72
CA ARG A 299 12.81 -0.48 -18.43
C ARG A 299 13.39 -0.40 -19.85
N THR A 300 12.51 -0.27 -20.84
CA THR A 300 12.87 -0.15 -22.26
C THR A 300 12.46 1.19 -22.87
N GLY A 301 11.46 1.84 -22.30
CA GLY A 301 10.94 3.13 -22.79
C GLY A 301 11.64 4.33 -22.15
N LYS A 302 11.60 5.49 -22.84
CA LYS A 302 11.96 6.77 -22.21
C LYS A 302 10.96 7.11 -21.10
N VAL A 303 11.47 7.75 -20.05
CA VAL A 303 10.63 8.29 -18.98
C VAL A 303 10.18 9.68 -19.42
N GLU A 304 8.88 9.87 -19.58
CA GLU A 304 8.29 11.13 -20.01
C GLU A 304 7.23 11.56 -19.01
N GLN A 305 7.25 12.82 -18.59
CA GLN A 305 6.20 13.35 -17.72
C GLN A 305 4.84 13.24 -18.42
N LEU A 306 3.89 12.56 -17.77
CA LEU A 306 2.54 12.36 -18.28
C LEU A 306 1.58 13.45 -17.77
N GLY A 307 1.75 13.90 -16.53
CA GLY A 307 0.93 14.92 -15.91
C GLY A 307 1.42 15.31 -14.51
N SER A 308 0.92 16.42 -13.99
CA SER A 308 1.18 16.87 -12.62
C SER A 308 -0.13 17.27 -11.97
N GLY A 309 -0.45 16.65 -10.83
CA GLY A 309 -1.55 17.03 -9.97
C GLY A 309 -1.10 17.93 -8.83
N ALA A 310 -1.97 18.10 -7.83
CA ALA A 310 -1.68 18.88 -6.63
C ALA A 310 -0.63 18.20 -5.72
N CYS A 311 -0.66 16.87 -5.60
CA CYS A 311 0.26 16.13 -4.74
C CYS A 311 1.42 15.49 -5.49
N ASN A 312 1.23 15.05 -6.75
CA ASN A 312 2.19 14.18 -7.43
C ASN A 312 2.34 14.49 -8.92
N THR A 313 3.57 14.35 -9.41
CA THR A 313 3.89 14.28 -10.84
C THR A 313 3.99 12.81 -11.25
N VAL A 314 3.33 12.44 -12.34
CA VAL A 314 3.38 11.08 -12.89
C VAL A 314 4.10 11.06 -14.23
N TYR A 315 4.75 9.93 -14.49
CA TYR A 315 5.55 9.69 -15.68
C TYR A 315 5.01 8.48 -16.43
N LYS A 316 5.12 8.45 -17.75
CA LYS A 316 4.91 7.24 -18.55
C LYS A 316 6.26 6.65 -18.93
N THR A 317 6.33 5.34 -18.96
CA THR A 317 7.48 4.59 -19.48
C THR A 317 7.05 3.18 -19.91
N GLN A 318 7.97 2.39 -20.44
CA GLN A 318 7.72 1.02 -20.87
C GLN A 318 8.69 0.07 -20.19
N PHE A 319 8.20 -1.09 -19.79
CA PHE A 319 8.99 -2.17 -19.22
C PHE A 319 8.86 -3.43 -20.07
N LYS A 320 9.91 -4.22 -20.15
CA LYS A 320 9.92 -5.54 -20.77
C LYS A 320 9.73 -6.58 -19.67
N LEU A 321 8.59 -7.25 -19.70
CA LEU A 321 8.27 -8.35 -18.81
C LEU A 321 8.87 -9.66 -19.33
N ASP A 322 8.83 -10.67 -18.47
CA ASP A 322 9.14 -12.05 -18.86
C ASP A 322 8.28 -12.49 -20.04
N GLY A 323 8.86 -13.33 -20.91
CA GLY A 323 8.26 -13.70 -22.19
C GLY A 323 8.29 -12.59 -23.26
N GLY A 324 8.98 -11.47 -22.99
CA GLY A 324 9.22 -10.40 -23.96
C GLY A 324 8.04 -9.46 -24.20
N LYS A 325 6.97 -9.56 -23.39
CA LYS A 325 5.83 -8.63 -23.45
C LYS A 325 6.26 -7.25 -22.99
N THR A 326 5.78 -6.21 -23.67
CA THR A 326 5.94 -4.82 -23.23
C THR A 326 4.78 -4.42 -22.33
N PHE A 327 5.08 -3.76 -21.22
CA PHE A 327 4.13 -3.17 -20.30
C PHE A 327 4.20 -1.64 -20.37
N ASP A 328 3.10 -1.01 -20.76
CA ASP A 328 2.96 0.45 -20.76
C ASP A 328 2.60 0.94 -19.35
N GLY A 329 3.62 1.42 -18.63
CA GLY A 329 3.53 1.81 -17.22
C GLY A 329 3.34 3.31 -17.03
N VAL A 330 2.56 3.65 -16.00
CA VAL A 330 2.52 4.96 -15.38
C VAL A 330 3.27 4.87 -14.06
N PHE A 331 4.40 5.56 -13.95
CA PHE A 331 5.22 5.65 -12.76
C PHE A 331 4.85 6.87 -11.92
N LYS A 332 4.55 6.64 -10.64
CA LYS A 332 4.24 7.67 -9.64
C LYS A 332 5.28 7.58 -8.52
N PRO A 333 6.25 8.51 -8.44
CA PRO A 333 7.25 8.52 -7.37
C PRO A 333 6.59 8.57 -5.99
N LEU A 334 7.16 7.87 -5.01
CA LEU A 334 6.71 7.95 -3.62
C LEU A 334 7.51 9.01 -2.87
N ALA A 335 6.80 9.87 -2.14
CA ALA A 335 7.41 10.86 -1.25
C ALA A 335 7.80 10.21 0.08
N ALA A 336 8.97 10.59 0.61
CA ALA A 336 9.45 10.14 1.91
C ALA A 336 8.46 10.51 3.01
N ASN A 337 8.28 9.62 3.99
CA ASN A 337 7.52 9.92 5.19
C ASN A 337 8.20 11.04 5.99
N ASP A 338 7.41 11.84 6.70
CA ASP A 338 7.95 12.84 7.61
C ASP A 338 7.59 12.51 9.07
N PRO A 339 8.43 11.71 9.76
CA PRO A 339 8.18 11.35 11.15
C PRO A 339 8.23 12.57 12.09
N ASN A 340 8.95 13.63 11.71
CA ASN A 340 9.07 14.87 12.49
C ASN A 340 7.88 15.82 12.26
N ARG A 341 6.96 15.46 11.37
CA ARG A 341 5.75 16.22 11.04
C ARG A 341 6.00 17.65 10.55
N SER A 342 7.14 17.89 9.91
CA SER A 342 7.51 19.20 9.36
C SER A 342 6.87 19.51 8.00
N HIS A 343 6.52 18.47 7.25
CA HIS A 343 5.97 18.45 5.91
C HIS A 343 4.96 17.30 5.81
N ARG A 344 3.89 17.46 5.02
CA ARG A 344 2.85 16.44 4.87
C ARG A 344 2.94 15.88 3.45
N PRO A 345 3.49 14.69 3.23
CA PRO A 345 3.55 14.10 1.89
C PRO A 345 2.17 13.99 1.22
N GLU A 346 1.09 13.89 2.00
CA GLU A 346 -0.28 13.93 1.53
C GLU A 346 -1.02 15.14 2.13
N HIS A 347 -1.35 16.11 1.28
CA HIS A 347 -2.00 17.36 1.70
C HIS A 347 -3.51 17.40 1.44
N GLY A 348 -4.07 16.39 0.79
CA GLY A 348 -5.45 16.39 0.34
C GLY A 348 -6.45 16.40 1.50
N TRP A 349 -7.56 17.09 1.24
CA TRP A 349 -8.62 17.30 2.21
C TRP A 349 -9.29 15.98 2.63
N VAL A 350 -9.57 15.11 1.66
CA VAL A 350 -10.19 13.79 1.88
C VAL A 350 -9.31 12.91 2.77
N ALA A 351 -7.99 12.90 2.56
CA ALA A 351 -7.07 12.17 3.43
C ALA A 351 -7.21 12.61 4.89
N LYS A 352 -7.21 13.92 5.14
CA LYS A 352 -7.39 14.47 6.49
C LYS A 352 -8.74 14.07 7.08
N GLN A 353 -9.82 14.20 6.32
CA GLN A 353 -11.18 13.99 6.81
C GLN A 353 -11.44 12.52 7.16
N THR A 354 -10.98 11.62 6.28
CA THR A 354 -11.13 10.16 6.47
C THR A 354 -10.16 9.59 7.50
N GLY A 355 -9.21 10.37 8.01
CA GLY A 355 -8.27 9.93 9.06
C GLY A 355 -7.03 9.22 8.52
N VAL A 356 -6.71 9.38 7.23
CA VAL A 356 -5.41 9.03 6.67
C VAL A 356 -4.33 9.92 7.28
N ASN A 357 -3.22 9.31 7.71
CA ASN A 357 -2.12 10.06 8.30
C ASN A 357 -1.37 10.87 7.22
N GLN A 358 -1.59 12.18 7.18
CA GLN A 358 -0.97 13.08 6.21
C GLN A 358 0.58 13.11 6.23
N TYR A 359 1.21 12.60 7.29
CA TYR A 359 2.67 12.57 7.49
C TYR A 359 3.33 11.23 7.15
N ASN A 360 2.54 10.15 7.22
CA ASN A 360 2.90 8.82 6.76
C ASN A 360 1.64 8.22 6.11
N PRO A 361 1.32 8.66 4.88
CA PRO A 361 0.07 8.29 4.23
C PRO A 361 0.06 6.85 3.75
N GLN A 362 1.22 6.17 3.65
CA GLN A 362 1.31 4.80 3.13
C GLN A 362 0.67 4.64 1.74
N ILE A 363 0.89 5.62 0.84
CA ILE A 363 0.30 5.70 -0.52
C ILE A 363 0.45 4.40 -1.29
N ALA A 364 1.63 3.77 -1.21
CA ALA A 364 1.88 2.50 -1.88
C ALA A 364 0.94 1.40 -1.40
N LEU A 365 0.84 1.23 -0.07
CA LEU A 365 0.03 0.18 0.54
C LEU A 365 -1.46 0.38 0.26
N ARG A 366 -1.95 1.62 0.21
CA ARG A 366 -3.35 1.90 -0.16
C ARG A 366 -3.67 1.52 -1.61
N ASN A 367 -2.78 1.83 -2.55
CA ASN A 367 -2.97 1.44 -3.95
C ASN A 367 -2.89 -0.09 -4.12
N LEU A 368 -1.92 -0.76 -3.49
CA LEU A 368 -1.79 -2.21 -3.52
C LEU A 368 -3.01 -2.91 -2.86
N ALA A 369 -3.45 -2.43 -1.69
CA ALA A 369 -4.63 -2.95 -1.02
C ALA A 369 -5.90 -2.76 -1.86
N THR A 370 -6.04 -1.61 -2.54
CA THR A 370 -7.18 -1.38 -3.45
C THR A 370 -7.19 -2.40 -4.59
N CYS A 371 -6.03 -2.67 -5.21
CA CYS A 371 -5.91 -3.71 -6.24
C CYS A 371 -6.25 -5.10 -5.70
N SER A 372 -5.75 -5.44 -4.51
CA SER A 372 -6.01 -6.73 -3.86
C SER A 372 -7.49 -6.93 -3.52
N VAL A 373 -8.16 -5.88 -3.02
CA VAL A 373 -9.61 -5.91 -2.74
C VAL A 373 -10.41 -6.04 -4.04
N ALA A 374 -10.05 -5.28 -5.08
CA ALA A 374 -10.69 -5.39 -6.39
C ALA A 374 -10.55 -6.81 -6.97
N ASN A 375 -9.36 -7.41 -6.87
CA ASN A 375 -9.11 -8.80 -7.28
C ASN A 375 -9.94 -9.80 -6.47
N ALA A 376 -10.06 -9.62 -5.15
CA ALA A 376 -10.89 -10.47 -4.29
C ALA A 376 -12.38 -10.39 -4.64
N LEU A 377 -12.86 -9.21 -5.07
CA LEU A 377 -14.22 -9.02 -5.61
C LEU A 377 -14.36 -9.46 -7.07
N LYS A 378 -13.25 -9.78 -7.76
CA LYS A 378 -13.18 -10.02 -9.21
C LYS A 378 -13.66 -8.82 -10.03
N PHE A 379 -13.36 -7.61 -9.55
CA PHE A 379 -13.67 -6.36 -10.24
C PHE A 379 -12.42 -5.87 -10.97
N ASP A 380 -12.46 -5.89 -12.31
CA ASP A 380 -11.40 -5.38 -13.19
C ASP A 380 -11.57 -3.86 -13.41
N VAL A 381 -11.59 -3.09 -12.30
CA VAL A 381 -11.95 -1.66 -12.30
C VAL A 381 -10.88 -0.72 -11.78
N VAL A 382 -9.69 -1.22 -11.48
CA VAL A 382 -8.51 -0.45 -11.08
C VAL A 382 -7.29 -0.98 -11.83
N PRO A 383 -6.28 -0.15 -12.13
CA PRO A 383 -5.14 -0.62 -12.88
C PRO A 383 -4.32 -1.58 -12.02
N HIS A 384 -3.75 -2.61 -12.66
CA HIS A 384 -2.68 -3.39 -12.05
C HIS A 384 -1.59 -2.47 -11.53
N THR A 385 -1.20 -2.62 -10.27
CA THR A 385 -0.26 -1.72 -9.60
C THR A 385 0.75 -2.53 -8.81
N GLU A 386 2.02 -2.19 -8.97
CA GLU A 386 3.12 -2.73 -8.19
C GLU A 386 4.07 -1.62 -7.73
N ILE A 387 5.00 -1.94 -6.84
CA ILE A 387 6.10 -1.06 -6.48
C ILE A 387 7.25 -1.32 -7.46
N GLY A 388 7.88 -0.25 -7.93
CA GLY A 388 9.01 -0.35 -8.85
C GLY A 388 10.01 0.79 -8.69
N PHE A 389 11.16 0.61 -9.33
CA PHE A 389 12.21 1.63 -9.39
C PHE A 389 12.30 2.23 -10.79
N THR A 390 12.47 3.54 -10.86
CA THR A 390 12.72 4.25 -12.11
C THR A 390 13.57 5.50 -11.89
N ASP A 391 14.52 5.78 -12.78
CA ASP A 391 15.24 7.04 -12.82
C ASP A 391 14.42 8.10 -13.57
N ILE A 392 13.95 9.09 -12.82
CA ILE A 392 13.17 10.23 -13.33
C ILE A 392 14.05 11.47 -13.62
N GLY A 393 15.36 11.27 -13.82
CA GLY A 393 16.36 12.34 -13.99
C GLY A 393 16.88 12.91 -12.67
N LYS A 394 16.61 12.22 -11.54
CA LYS A 394 17.06 12.58 -10.19
C LYS A 394 17.77 11.40 -9.50
N GLY A 395 18.15 10.39 -10.27
CA GLY A 395 18.58 9.10 -9.79
C GLY A 395 17.40 8.15 -9.59
N GLU A 396 17.75 6.89 -9.34
CA GLU A 396 16.80 5.82 -9.15
C GLU A 396 15.85 6.12 -7.98
N THR A 397 14.56 6.15 -8.29
CA THR A 397 13.50 6.57 -7.36
C THR A 397 12.51 5.41 -7.19
N LEU A 398 12.09 5.16 -5.94
CA LEU A 398 11.04 4.19 -5.64
C LEU A 398 9.66 4.83 -5.91
N GLY A 399 8.77 4.09 -6.56
CA GLY A 399 7.45 4.57 -6.92
C GLY A 399 6.45 3.44 -7.13
N LEU A 400 5.21 3.82 -7.43
CA LEU A 400 4.20 2.92 -7.94
C LEU A 400 4.31 2.84 -9.46
N VAL A 401 4.27 1.63 -10.01
CA VAL A 401 4.13 1.36 -11.44
C VAL A 401 2.74 0.81 -11.67
N MET A 402 1.93 1.57 -12.38
CA MET A 402 0.53 1.25 -12.67
C MET A 402 0.36 0.96 -14.15
N ALA A 403 -0.50 0.01 -14.50
CA ALA A 403 -0.94 -0.15 -15.88
C ALA A 403 -1.63 1.13 -16.36
N ARG A 404 -1.33 1.56 -17.60
CA ARG A 404 -2.01 2.72 -18.16
C ARG A 404 -3.51 2.44 -18.34
N ALA A 405 -4.34 3.24 -17.67
CA ALA A 405 -5.78 3.27 -17.90
C ALA A 405 -6.09 3.63 -19.36
N GLN A 406 -6.83 2.76 -20.04
CA GLN A 406 -7.19 2.92 -21.45
C GLN A 406 -8.42 3.81 -21.61
N GLY A 407 -8.64 4.33 -22.82
CA GLY A 407 -9.84 5.09 -23.14
C GLY A 407 -9.76 6.57 -22.76
N LYS A 408 -10.91 7.16 -22.43
CA LYS A 408 -11.04 8.59 -22.11
C LYS A 408 -11.45 8.77 -20.65
N GLN A 409 -11.00 9.86 -20.03
CA GLN A 409 -11.56 10.28 -18.74
C GLN A 409 -13.08 10.43 -18.87
N ALA A 410 -13.82 10.06 -17.82
CA ALA A 410 -15.28 10.16 -17.83
C ALA A 410 -15.78 11.58 -18.10
N ALA A 411 -15.09 12.61 -17.58
CA ALA A 411 -15.39 14.02 -17.82
C ALA A 411 -15.32 14.42 -19.31
N SER A 412 -14.54 13.68 -20.10
CA SER A 412 -14.37 13.91 -21.55
C SER A 412 -15.08 12.84 -22.41
N THR A 413 -15.82 11.94 -21.77
CA THR A 413 -16.53 10.85 -22.44
C THR A 413 -17.91 11.35 -22.89
N PRO A 414 -18.32 11.13 -24.15
CA PRO A 414 -19.64 11.53 -24.61
C PRO A 414 -20.75 10.91 -23.76
N ARG A 415 -21.79 11.70 -23.47
CA ARG A 415 -22.95 11.30 -22.67
C ARG A 415 -23.55 9.95 -23.12
N GLU A 416 -23.58 9.70 -24.43
CA GLU A 416 -24.19 8.51 -25.02
C GLU A 416 -23.42 7.22 -24.69
N VAL A 417 -22.12 7.31 -24.37
CA VAL A 417 -21.34 6.17 -23.92
C VAL A 417 -21.81 5.67 -22.55
N PHE A 418 -22.29 6.57 -21.68
CA PHE A 418 -22.90 6.19 -20.39
C PHE A 418 -24.25 5.48 -20.56
N ASP A 419 -24.85 5.55 -21.75
CA ASP A 419 -26.07 4.81 -22.06
C ASP A 419 -25.80 3.35 -22.49
N ASN A 420 -24.54 2.97 -22.67
CA ASN A 420 -24.14 1.58 -22.91
C ASN A 420 -24.35 0.74 -21.62
N PRO A 421 -25.12 -0.37 -21.68
CA PRO A 421 -25.39 -1.24 -20.53
C PRO A 421 -24.13 -1.72 -19.80
N GLU A 422 -23.10 -2.13 -20.54
CA GLU A 422 -21.85 -2.62 -19.97
C GLU A 422 -21.04 -1.50 -19.30
N VAL A 423 -21.09 -0.28 -19.85
CA VAL A 423 -20.46 0.89 -19.21
C VAL A 423 -21.13 1.18 -17.87
N ARG A 424 -22.47 1.14 -17.82
CA ARG A 424 -23.22 1.33 -16.56
C ARG A 424 -22.81 0.30 -15.52
N ARG A 425 -22.76 -0.98 -15.93
CA ARG A 425 -22.35 -2.08 -15.08
C ARG A 425 -20.96 -1.86 -14.49
N GLU A 426 -19.96 -1.57 -15.32
CA GLU A 426 -18.58 -1.39 -14.87
C GLU A 426 -18.40 -0.13 -14.01
N ILE A 427 -19.13 0.96 -14.28
CA ILE A 427 -19.15 2.14 -13.39
C ILE A 427 -19.70 1.79 -12.01
N VAL A 428 -20.76 0.98 -11.93
CA VAL A 428 -21.33 0.56 -10.64
C VAL A 428 -20.38 -0.37 -9.89
N LYS A 429 -19.60 -1.24 -10.57
CA LYS A 429 -18.52 -2.00 -9.92
C LYS A 429 -17.47 -1.10 -9.29
N LEU A 430 -17.02 -0.07 -10.03
CA LEU A 430 -16.07 0.93 -9.51
C LEU A 430 -16.66 1.66 -8.30
N GLN A 431 -17.92 2.10 -8.39
CA GLN A 431 -18.62 2.76 -7.28
C GLN A 431 -18.67 1.87 -6.03
N LEU A 432 -19.08 0.61 -6.16
CA LEU A 432 -19.12 -0.33 -5.03
C LEU A 432 -17.74 -0.58 -4.43
N LEU A 433 -16.69 -0.71 -5.26
CA LEU A 433 -15.31 -0.79 -4.78
C LEU A 433 -14.93 0.46 -3.98
N ASP A 434 -15.18 1.65 -4.52
CA ASP A 434 -14.87 2.93 -3.89
C ASP A 434 -15.60 3.10 -2.54
N HIS A 435 -16.83 2.60 -2.40
CA HIS A 435 -17.55 2.56 -1.12
C HIS A 435 -16.88 1.62 -0.10
N LEU A 436 -16.43 0.43 -0.53
CA LEU A 436 -15.74 -0.51 0.36
C LEU A 436 -14.36 0.03 0.78
N VAL A 437 -13.58 0.54 -0.16
CA VAL A 437 -12.22 1.04 0.13
C VAL A 437 -12.24 2.46 0.66
N GLY A 438 -13.31 3.22 0.49
CA GLY A 438 -13.48 4.58 1.04
C GLY A 438 -12.75 5.63 0.23
N GLN A 439 -12.81 5.48 -1.08
CA GLN A 439 -12.26 6.45 -2.00
C GLN A 439 -13.18 7.69 -2.02
N GLY A 440 -12.81 8.69 -1.23
CA GLY A 440 -13.57 9.93 -1.10
C GLY A 440 -13.38 10.94 -2.24
N ASP A 441 -12.36 10.77 -3.10
CA ASP A 441 -11.99 11.73 -4.14
C ASP A 441 -12.26 11.23 -5.58
N ARG A 442 -13.20 10.29 -5.75
CA ARG A 442 -13.58 9.80 -7.08
C ARG A 442 -14.43 10.82 -7.85
N HIS A 443 -13.78 11.65 -8.66
CA HIS A 443 -14.44 12.49 -9.65
C HIS A 443 -14.22 12.02 -11.10
N ALA A 444 -14.93 12.61 -12.07
CA ALA A 444 -14.94 12.22 -13.48
C ALA A 444 -13.57 12.31 -14.21
N ASN A 445 -12.54 12.89 -13.62
CA ASN A 445 -11.17 12.88 -14.16
C ASN A 445 -10.30 11.74 -13.60
N ASN A 446 -10.75 11.08 -12.53
CA ASN A 446 -10.04 10.02 -11.83
C ASN A 446 -10.51 8.62 -12.26
N TYR A 447 -11.30 8.51 -13.33
CA TYR A 447 -11.55 7.22 -13.95
C TYR A 447 -11.75 7.35 -15.46
N PHE A 448 -11.42 6.26 -16.16
CA PHE A 448 -11.43 6.18 -17.60
C PHE A 448 -12.47 5.17 -18.07
N ILE A 449 -13.10 5.48 -19.20
CA ILE A 449 -14.02 4.59 -19.89
C ILE A 449 -13.40 4.25 -21.24
N ASN A 450 -13.19 2.95 -21.47
CA ASN A 450 -12.72 2.41 -22.72
C ASN A 450 -13.73 1.41 -23.27
N VAL A 451 -14.20 1.70 -24.48
CA VAL A 451 -14.99 0.78 -25.29
C VAL A 451 -14.11 0.36 -26.45
N ASP A 452 -13.47 -0.79 -26.35
CA ASP A 452 -12.52 -1.27 -27.34
C ASP A 452 -13.20 -1.35 -28.72
N LYS A 453 -12.59 -0.79 -29.76
CA LYS A 453 -13.20 -0.65 -31.10
C LYS A 453 -13.25 -1.95 -31.91
N GLY A 454 -12.38 -2.92 -31.60
CA GLY A 454 -12.36 -4.21 -32.30
C GLY A 454 -13.34 -5.21 -31.70
N THR A 455 -13.28 -5.37 -30.38
CA THR A 455 -13.97 -6.43 -29.63
C THR A 455 -15.30 -5.99 -29.03
N GLY A 456 -15.46 -4.69 -28.78
CA GLY A 456 -16.63 -4.16 -28.06
C GLY A 456 -16.51 -4.31 -26.56
N LYS A 457 -15.41 -4.88 -26.05
CA LYS A 457 -15.14 -5.02 -24.63
C LYS A 457 -15.14 -3.63 -23.97
N VAL A 458 -15.93 -3.51 -22.91
CA VAL A 458 -15.96 -2.34 -22.05
C VAL A 458 -15.03 -2.55 -20.87
N THR A 459 -14.29 -1.51 -20.53
CA THR A 459 -13.44 -1.46 -19.34
C THR A 459 -13.60 -0.07 -18.72
N VAL A 460 -13.79 -0.03 -17.40
CA VAL A 460 -13.78 1.20 -16.61
C VAL A 460 -12.63 1.09 -15.64
N THR A 461 -11.78 2.10 -15.53
CA THR A 461 -10.57 2.02 -14.70
C THR A 461 -10.45 3.27 -13.83
N GLY A 462 -10.63 3.11 -12.52
CA GLY A 462 -10.40 4.13 -11.50
C GLY A 462 -8.93 4.20 -11.10
N ILE A 463 -8.38 5.41 -11.04
CA ILE A 463 -6.99 5.70 -10.66
C ILE A 463 -6.91 6.55 -9.39
N ASP A 464 -5.71 6.83 -8.89
CA ASP A 464 -5.48 7.75 -7.77
C ASP A 464 -6.12 7.29 -6.44
N ASN A 465 -5.81 6.05 -6.04
CA ASN A 465 -6.34 5.40 -4.83
C ASN A 465 -5.56 5.76 -3.55
N ASP A 466 -4.96 6.94 -3.54
CA ASP A 466 -4.05 7.47 -2.51
C ASP A 466 -4.75 7.75 -1.17
N GLN A 467 -6.04 8.04 -1.22
CA GLN A 467 -6.83 8.51 -0.06
C GLN A 467 -7.86 7.47 0.40
N CYS A 468 -7.75 6.23 -0.07
CA CYS A 468 -8.56 5.11 0.38
C CYS A 468 -8.21 4.71 1.82
N PHE A 469 -9.08 3.93 2.45
CA PHE A 469 -8.90 3.24 3.73
C PHE A 469 -8.65 4.16 4.93
N GLY A 470 -9.20 5.37 4.92
CA GLY A 470 -9.16 6.21 6.11
C GLY A 470 -10.00 5.62 7.24
N LYS A 471 -9.41 5.57 8.45
CA LYS A 471 -10.01 4.93 9.64
C LYS A 471 -11.27 5.61 10.20
N ASN A 472 -11.54 6.86 9.86
CA ASN A 472 -12.72 7.59 10.34
C ASN A 472 -13.96 7.32 9.48
N LEU A 473 -13.80 6.62 8.36
CA LEU A 473 -14.87 6.33 7.42
C LEU A 473 -15.36 4.89 7.63
N THR A 474 -16.36 4.72 8.49
CA THR A 474 -16.96 3.40 8.82
C THR A 474 -18.30 3.16 8.10
N ASP A 475 -18.98 4.20 7.66
CA ASP A 475 -20.17 4.12 6.80
C ASP A 475 -19.75 4.19 5.32
N PRO A 476 -20.18 3.25 4.46
CA PRO A 476 -19.88 3.32 3.03
C PRO A 476 -20.43 4.59 2.39
N ASN A 477 -21.56 5.13 2.84
CA ASN A 477 -22.11 6.39 2.31
C ASN A 477 -21.35 7.63 2.76
N GLY A 478 -20.42 7.52 3.72
CA GLY A 478 -19.66 8.66 4.22
C GLY A 478 -18.74 9.31 3.18
N ILE A 479 -18.51 8.67 2.02
CA ILE A 479 -17.80 9.29 0.88
C ILE A 479 -18.69 10.20 0.04
N ALA A 480 -20.00 10.22 0.28
CA ALA A 480 -20.94 10.98 -0.54
C ALA A 480 -20.84 12.48 -0.24
N GLN A 481 -20.75 13.29 -1.30
CA GLN A 481 -20.70 14.74 -1.16
C GLN A 481 -21.97 15.26 -0.48
N GLY A 482 -21.81 16.07 0.57
CA GLY A 482 -22.94 16.68 1.30
C GLY A 482 -23.79 15.69 2.11
N TYR A 483 -23.33 14.46 2.34
CA TYR A 483 -24.03 13.48 3.19
C TYR A 483 -24.15 13.94 4.64
N GLU A 484 -23.13 14.66 5.12
CA GLU A 484 -23.12 15.38 6.39
C GLU A 484 -22.61 16.81 6.16
N ASP A 485 -22.90 17.74 7.08
CA ASP A 485 -22.54 19.17 6.96
C ASP A 485 -21.05 19.45 6.70
N HIS A 486 -20.18 18.46 6.94
CA HIS A 486 -18.74 18.59 6.75
C HIS A 486 -18.20 17.79 5.56
N ASN A 487 -19.07 17.26 4.69
CA ASN A 487 -18.72 16.38 3.57
C ASN A 487 -18.60 17.09 2.21
N ASP A 488 -18.57 18.42 2.19
CA ASP A 488 -18.55 19.20 0.94
C ASP A 488 -17.32 18.97 0.05
N GLY A 489 -16.19 18.58 0.67
CA GLY A 489 -14.94 18.28 -0.04
C GLY A 489 -14.89 16.88 -0.63
N PHE A 490 -15.80 15.98 -0.25
CA PHE A 490 -15.88 14.67 -0.86
C PHE A 490 -16.43 14.76 -2.28
N ARG A 491 -16.02 13.81 -3.09
CA ARG A 491 -16.44 13.64 -4.48
C ARG A 491 -17.10 12.29 -4.70
N GLY A 492 -17.50 11.55 -3.68
CA GLY A 492 -18.25 10.31 -3.85
C GLY A 492 -19.75 10.53 -4.03
N THR A 493 -20.50 9.43 -4.06
CA THR A 493 -21.98 9.40 -4.05
C THR A 493 -22.44 8.45 -2.96
N THR A 494 -23.74 8.34 -2.70
CA THR A 494 -24.31 7.25 -1.88
C THR A 494 -24.28 5.92 -2.63
N LEU A 495 -24.52 4.80 -1.92
CA LEU A 495 -24.54 3.46 -2.48
C LEU A 495 -25.55 3.33 -3.63
N PRO A 496 -25.23 2.54 -4.68
CA PRO A 496 -26.02 2.50 -5.88
C PRO A 496 -27.43 1.94 -5.61
N PRO A 497 -28.47 2.49 -6.26
CA PRO A 497 -29.86 2.09 -6.05
C PRO A 497 -30.22 0.75 -6.71
N VAL A 498 -29.35 0.22 -7.57
CA VAL A 498 -29.48 -1.05 -8.30
C VAL A 498 -28.09 -1.65 -8.46
N ILE A 499 -27.98 -2.96 -8.30
CA ILE A 499 -26.79 -3.76 -8.62
C ILE A 499 -27.23 -5.04 -9.33
N ASP A 500 -26.31 -5.76 -9.96
CA ASP A 500 -26.61 -7.10 -10.47
C ASP A 500 -26.27 -8.22 -9.47
N SER A 501 -26.74 -9.42 -9.79
CA SER A 501 -26.53 -10.62 -8.97
C SER A 501 -25.06 -11.02 -8.81
N ASP A 502 -24.18 -10.71 -9.77
CA ASP A 502 -22.76 -11.02 -9.66
C ASP A 502 -22.08 -10.12 -8.63
N MET A 503 -22.38 -8.81 -8.68
CA MET A 503 -21.91 -7.85 -7.69
C MET A 503 -22.40 -8.22 -6.30
N ALA A 504 -23.69 -8.53 -6.14
CA ALA A 504 -24.26 -8.94 -4.86
C ALA A 504 -23.50 -10.16 -4.27
N ARG A 505 -23.31 -11.20 -5.09
CA ARG A 505 -22.60 -12.42 -4.71
C ARG A 505 -21.14 -12.16 -4.34
N ALA A 506 -20.44 -11.28 -5.06
CA ALA A 506 -19.04 -10.94 -4.76
C ALA A 506 -18.89 -10.38 -3.34
N PHE A 507 -19.78 -9.47 -2.93
CA PHE A 507 -19.77 -8.93 -1.58
C PHE A 507 -20.26 -9.94 -0.54
N GLU A 508 -21.36 -10.64 -0.79
CA GLU A 508 -21.92 -11.65 0.14
C GLU A 508 -20.89 -12.72 0.50
N THR A 509 -20.09 -13.17 -0.47
CA THR A 509 -19.04 -14.19 -0.30
C THR A 509 -17.75 -13.67 0.34
N MET A 510 -17.45 -12.38 0.25
CA MET A 510 -16.28 -11.80 0.91
C MET A 510 -16.45 -11.82 2.44
N THR A 511 -15.52 -12.46 3.16
CA THR A 511 -15.50 -12.47 4.63
C THR A 511 -14.68 -11.29 5.19
N LYS A 512 -14.86 -10.98 6.48
CA LYS A 512 -14.06 -9.94 7.16
C LYS A 512 -12.58 -10.31 7.18
N GLU A 513 -12.26 -11.59 7.34
CA GLU A 513 -10.91 -12.13 7.33
C GLU A 513 -10.31 -12.08 5.92
N GLY A 514 -11.07 -12.45 4.90
CA GLY A 514 -10.65 -12.34 3.50
C GLY A 514 -10.33 -10.90 3.11
N LEU A 515 -11.18 -9.95 3.51
CA LEU A 515 -10.93 -8.52 3.33
C LEU A 515 -9.65 -8.07 4.07
N ALA A 516 -9.46 -8.49 5.32
CA ALA A 516 -8.26 -8.14 6.09
C ALA A 516 -6.97 -8.67 5.43
N VAL A 517 -7.00 -9.87 4.85
CA VAL A 517 -5.89 -10.44 4.08
C VAL A 517 -5.57 -9.56 2.86
N SER A 518 -6.57 -9.08 2.13
CA SER A 518 -6.38 -8.17 1.00
C SER A 518 -5.79 -6.81 1.38
N MET A 519 -5.90 -6.42 2.65
CA MET A 519 -5.45 -5.13 3.18
C MET A 519 -4.16 -5.24 4.00
N LYS A 520 -3.43 -6.36 3.90
CA LYS A 520 -2.18 -6.61 4.63
C LYS A 520 -1.20 -5.43 4.48
N GLY A 521 -0.74 -4.91 5.61
CA GLY A 521 0.18 -3.77 5.70
C GLY A 521 -0.50 -2.45 6.09
N LEU A 522 -1.82 -2.35 5.95
CA LEU A 522 -2.59 -1.23 6.52
C LEU A 522 -2.79 -1.40 8.03
N ARG A 523 -3.14 -0.31 8.71
CA ARG A 523 -3.29 -0.31 10.17
C ARG A 523 -4.56 -1.06 10.60
N PRO A 524 -4.59 -1.72 11.78
CA PRO A 524 -5.77 -2.43 12.26
C PRO A 524 -7.05 -1.60 12.27
N SER A 525 -6.97 -0.32 12.66
CA SER A 525 -8.14 0.59 12.65
C SER A 525 -8.69 0.85 11.24
N GLU A 526 -7.83 0.88 10.23
CA GLU A 526 -8.23 1.08 8.82
C GLU A 526 -8.91 -0.17 8.26
N ILE A 527 -8.38 -1.35 8.62
CA ILE A 527 -8.97 -2.65 8.31
C ILE A 527 -10.35 -2.78 8.97
N SER A 528 -10.47 -2.44 10.26
CA SER A 528 -11.75 -2.46 10.98
C SER A 528 -12.79 -1.57 10.30
N ALA A 529 -12.43 -0.34 9.94
CA ALA A 529 -13.33 0.57 9.24
C ALA A 529 -13.78 0.03 7.87
N ALA A 530 -12.92 -0.68 7.13
CA ALA A 530 -13.31 -1.37 5.90
C ALA A 530 -14.25 -2.56 6.14
N GLN A 531 -14.06 -3.30 7.23
CA GLN A 531 -14.94 -4.40 7.61
C GLN A 531 -16.34 -3.92 8.02
N ASP A 532 -16.44 -2.76 8.67
CA ASP A 532 -17.72 -2.13 8.99
C ASP A 532 -18.45 -1.72 7.70
N ARG A 533 -17.72 -1.14 6.74
CA ARG A 533 -18.26 -0.81 5.41
C ARG A 533 -18.70 -2.05 4.64
N LEU A 534 -17.92 -3.13 4.67
CA LEU A 534 -18.32 -4.41 4.07
C LEU A 534 -19.65 -4.90 4.64
N GLN A 535 -19.84 -4.82 5.96
CA GLN A 535 -21.09 -5.23 6.58
C GLN A 535 -22.27 -4.34 6.14
N ALA A 536 -22.11 -3.02 6.18
CA ALA A 536 -23.14 -2.09 5.73
C ALA A 536 -23.50 -2.27 4.24
N ILE A 537 -22.53 -2.59 3.39
CA ILE A 537 -22.78 -2.94 1.98
C ILE A 537 -23.61 -4.22 1.87
N LYS A 538 -23.32 -5.26 2.66
CA LYS A 538 -24.14 -6.49 2.69
C LYS A 538 -25.57 -6.22 3.13
N ASP A 539 -25.75 -5.35 4.12
CA ASP A 539 -27.07 -4.96 4.60
C ASP A 539 -27.86 -4.22 3.50
N HIS A 540 -27.20 -3.27 2.80
CA HIS A 540 -27.77 -2.59 1.63
C HIS A 540 -28.16 -3.57 0.51
N ILE A 541 -27.34 -4.58 0.23
CA ILE A 541 -27.68 -5.64 -0.74
C ILE A 541 -28.95 -6.38 -0.33
N GLY A 542 -29.10 -6.72 0.96
CA GLY A 542 -30.32 -7.32 1.50
C GLY A 542 -31.57 -6.46 1.29
N GLU A 543 -31.44 -5.13 1.46
CA GLU A 543 -32.52 -4.20 1.15
C GLU A 543 -32.84 -4.14 -0.35
N LEU A 544 -31.83 -4.10 -1.21
CA LEU A 544 -32.02 -4.10 -2.66
C LEU A 544 -32.75 -5.37 -3.10
N ARG A 545 -32.44 -6.55 -2.54
CA ARG A 545 -33.17 -7.80 -2.81
C ARG A 545 -34.64 -7.67 -2.45
N THR A 546 -34.94 -7.19 -1.23
CA THR A 546 -36.32 -6.99 -0.76
C THR A 546 -37.10 -6.02 -1.66
N LYS A 547 -36.41 -5.04 -2.25
CA LYS A 547 -36.99 -4.04 -3.16
C LYS A 547 -37.02 -4.49 -4.63
N GLY A 548 -36.57 -5.70 -4.97
CA GLY A 548 -36.46 -6.19 -6.35
C GLY A 548 -35.45 -5.39 -7.20
N ARG A 549 -34.35 -4.96 -6.59
CA ARG A 549 -33.31 -4.10 -7.19
C ARG A 549 -31.94 -4.77 -7.28
N VAL A 550 -31.86 -6.06 -7.01
CA VAL A 550 -30.78 -6.92 -7.49
C VAL A 550 -31.26 -7.53 -8.79
N ILE A 551 -30.71 -7.06 -9.91
CA ILE A 551 -31.14 -7.44 -11.27
C ILE A 551 -30.29 -8.59 -11.81
N ASP A 552 -30.78 -9.24 -12.85
CA ASP A 552 -29.94 -10.14 -13.66
C ASP A 552 -28.90 -9.30 -14.45
N PRO A 553 -27.68 -9.82 -14.68
CA PRO A 553 -26.63 -9.07 -15.36
C PRO A 553 -26.98 -8.60 -16.79
N ASP A 554 -27.93 -9.24 -17.47
CA ASP A 554 -28.39 -8.83 -18.81
C ASP A 554 -29.36 -7.64 -18.80
N LYS A 555 -29.84 -7.20 -17.62
CA LYS A 555 -30.87 -6.14 -17.48
C LYS A 555 -30.33 -4.73 -17.37
N TRP A 556 -29.02 -4.52 -17.47
CA TRP A 556 -28.42 -3.18 -17.43
C TRP A 556 -28.89 -2.24 -18.57
N GLY A 557 -29.48 -2.81 -19.63
CA GLY A 557 -30.09 -2.06 -20.74
C GLY A 557 -31.50 -1.55 -20.48
N ASP A 558 -32.17 -2.03 -19.43
CA ASP A 558 -33.56 -1.69 -19.17
C ASP A 558 -33.74 -0.21 -18.81
N LYS A 559 -34.72 0.43 -19.44
CA LYS A 559 -35.01 1.86 -19.21
C LYS A 559 -35.34 2.15 -17.75
N ASP A 560 -36.00 1.22 -17.06
CA ASP A 560 -36.39 1.40 -15.66
C ASP A 560 -35.22 1.21 -14.68
N VAL A 561 -34.16 0.52 -15.08
CA VAL A 561 -32.89 0.49 -14.33
C VAL A 561 -32.24 1.87 -14.40
N MET A 562 -32.12 2.45 -15.60
CA MET A 562 -31.48 3.76 -15.80
C MET A 562 -32.17 4.89 -15.02
N LYS A 563 -33.52 4.89 -14.96
CA LYS A 563 -34.30 5.94 -14.26
C LYS A 563 -34.02 6.03 -12.75
N ARG A 564 -33.38 5.03 -12.14
CA ARG A 564 -33.11 5.00 -10.70
C ARG A 564 -31.83 5.76 -10.32
N PHE A 565 -30.94 5.96 -11.28
CA PHE A 565 -29.66 6.63 -11.08
C PHE A 565 -29.79 8.15 -11.20
N ASN A 566 -29.24 8.87 -10.23
CA ASN A 566 -29.15 10.33 -10.19
C ASN A 566 -27.78 10.77 -9.67
N SER A 567 -27.57 12.10 -9.57
CA SER A 567 -26.30 12.70 -9.13
C SER A 567 -25.86 12.30 -7.73
N ASP A 568 -26.81 11.96 -6.86
CA ASP A 568 -26.56 11.79 -5.43
C ASP A 568 -26.26 10.33 -5.09
N ASN A 569 -26.74 9.40 -5.93
CA ASN A 569 -26.66 7.96 -5.69
C ASN A 569 -25.81 7.19 -6.68
N SER A 570 -25.18 7.85 -7.65
CA SER A 570 -24.26 7.16 -8.56
C SER A 570 -23.32 8.06 -9.34
N TYR A 571 -22.12 7.54 -9.60
CA TYR A 571 -21.19 8.12 -10.57
C TYR A 571 -21.82 8.18 -11.97
N LEU A 572 -22.62 7.16 -12.33
CA LEU A 572 -23.36 7.13 -13.58
C LEU A 572 -24.29 8.35 -13.71
N GLY A 573 -25.14 8.59 -12.72
CA GLY A 573 -26.10 9.70 -12.75
C GLY A 573 -25.42 11.06 -12.69
N ARG A 574 -24.40 11.21 -11.83
CA ARG A 574 -23.61 12.44 -11.68
C ARG A 574 -22.83 12.77 -12.95
N ASP A 575 -21.98 11.86 -13.41
CA ASP A 575 -21.01 12.16 -14.46
C ASP A 575 -21.65 12.16 -15.85
N ARG A 576 -22.76 11.40 -16.06
CA ARG A 576 -23.57 11.53 -17.28
C ARG A 576 -24.28 12.87 -17.37
N HIS A 577 -24.65 13.47 -16.23
CA HIS A 577 -25.30 14.78 -16.23
C HIS A 577 -24.36 15.83 -16.83
N ASP A 578 -23.10 15.81 -16.39
CA ASP A 578 -22.06 16.80 -16.74
C ASP A 578 -21.28 16.44 -18.02
N ALA A 579 -21.42 15.22 -18.53
CA ALA A 579 -20.75 14.75 -19.73
C ALA A 579 -21.09 15.60 -20.98
N PRO A 580 -20.10 15.87 -21.85
CA PRO A 580 -20.36 16.55 -23.12
C PRO A 580 -21.28 15.69 -24.01
N ARG A 581 -22.12 16.34 -24.81
CA ARG A 581 -22.87 15.62 -25.86
C ARG A 581 -21.91 15.17 -26.97
N GLY A 582 -22.09 13.96 -27.48
CA GLY A 582 -21.35 13.48 -28.64
C GLY A 582 -21.65 14.30 -29.89
N THR A 583 -20.71 14.32 -30.85
CA THR A 583 -21.04 14.81 -32.19
C THR A 583 -22.01 13.82 -32.87
N PRO A 584 -22.86 14.26 -33.82
CA PRO A 584 -23.80 13.36 -34.51
C PRO A 584 -23.13 12.12 -35.11
N SER A 585 -21.92 12.27 -35.66
CA SER A 585 -21.10 11.16 -36.17
C SER A 585 -20.68 10.15 -35.10
N GLN A 586 -20.40 10.60 -33.87
CA GLN A 586 -20.03 9.71 -32.77
C GLN A 586 -21.23 8.91 -32.26
N VAL A 587 -22.40 9.55 -32.19
CA VAL A 587 -23.65 8.89 -31.79
C VAL A 587 -24.03 7.82 -32.82
N GLN A 588 -23.98 8.15 -34.11
CA GLN A 588 -24.30 7.19 -35.17
C GLN A 588 -23.38 5.95 -35.17
N GLN A 589 -22.08 6.14 -34.93
CA GLN A 589 -21.12 5.04 -34.82
C GLN A 589 -21.39 4.12 -33.62
N LEU A 590 -21.87 4.67 -32.49
CA LEU A 590 -22.24 3.89 -31.31
C LEU A 590 -23.50 3.05 -31.58
N ASP A 591 -24.52 3.67 -32.19
CA ASP A 591 -25.80 3.02 -32.52
C ASP A 591 -25.64 1.87 -33.52
N GLU A 592 -24.91 2.10 -34.62
CA GLU A 592 -24.63 1.06 -35.63
C GLU A 592 -23.92 -0.15 -35.02
N ARG A 593 -23.06 0.09 -34.04
CA ARG A 593 -22.29 -0.95 -33.37
C ARG A 593 -23.08 -1.75 -32.36
N GLN A 594 -23.93 -1.10 -31.56
CA GLN A 594 -24.85 -1.82 -30.68
C GLN A 594 -25.75 -2.75 -31.49
N ARG A 595 -26.22 -2.31 -32.66
CA ARG A 595 -26.97 -3.17 -33.58
C ARG A 595 -26.16 -4.36 -34.08
N MET A 596 -24.91 -4.16 -34.51
CA MET A 596 -24.05 -5.27 -34.96
C MET A 596 -23.78 -6.29 -33.84
N LEU A 597 -23.55 -5.85 -32.60
CA LEU A 597 -23.34 -6.75 -31.47
C LEU A 597 -24.61 -7.57 -31.15
N GLN A 598 -25.78 -6.92 -31.16
CA GLN A 598 -27.06 -7.62 -30.96
C GLN A 598 -27.35 -8.64 -32.07
N GLN A 599 -27.04 -8.30 -33.33
CA GLN A 599 -27.18 -9.22 -34.47
C GLN A 599 -26.23 -10.41 -34.39
N ASN A 600 -24.96 -10.18 -34.04
CA ASN A 600 -23.98 -11.26 -33.91
C ASN A 600 -24.28 -12.19 -32.73
N LEU A 601 -24.83 -11.67 -31.63
CA LEU A 601 -25.33 -12.48 -30.52
C LEU A 601 -26.51 -13.34 -30.95
N ALA A 602 -27.50 -12.77 -31.65
CA ALA A 602 -28.64 -13.54 -32.15
C ALA A 602 -28.21 -14.71 -33.06
N LEU A 603 -27.25 -14.47 -33.97
CA LEU A 603 -26.71 -15.50 -34.88
C LEU A 603 -25.88 -16.60 -34.20
N LEU A 604 -25.42 -16.40 -32.95
CA LEU A 604 -24.69 -17.42 -32.18
C LEU A 604 -25.64 -18.32 -31.37
N PHE A 605 -26.90 -17.92 -31.22
CA PHE A 605 -27.92 -18.67 -30.48
C PHE A 605 -29.01 -19.30 -31.37
N ASP A 606 -28.99 -19.00 -32.68
CA ASP A 606 -29.67 -19.75 -33.74
C ASP A 606 -28.73 -20.79 -34.35
#